data_AF-A0A9E2HGK7-F1
#
_entry.id   AF-A0A9E2HGK7-F1
#
_cell.length_a   1.000
_cell.length_b   1.000
_cell.length_c   1.000
_cell.angle_alpha   90.00
_cell.angle_beta   90.00
_cell.angle_gamma   90.00
#
_symmetry.space_group_name_H-M   'P 1'
#
loop_
_entity.id
_entity.type
_entity.pdbx_description
1 polymer ?
#
loop_
_entity_poly.entity_id
_entity_poly.type
_entity_poly.pdbx_seq_one_letter_code
_entity_poly.pdbx_strand_id
1 'polypeptide(L)'
;MAKKVYTPSEDLLDGLKQDVLYLLLTILAHREKQRLPNLGKMSREDLVLELALLESGTRDIIARLTALDDDGSGSRSFPNALAAMNREGLAARKAEELKAHVKAYRAAINDLKVNHRNSYISHVQEFAEVLPRVLDKPVRFEMAASLSVNVLDALMGRQVEYRFRVGSQEPELDLRARLSGP
;
A
#
# COMPACT_ATOMS: atom_id res chain seq x y z
N MET A 1 -12.32 -31.50 19.78
CA MET A 1 -11.72 -30.63 18.74
C MET A 1 -11.90 -29.18 19.17
N ALA A 2 -10.82 -28.43 19.36
CA ALA A 2 -10.93 -27.00 19.70
C ALA A 2 -11.60 -26.26 18.52
N LYS A 3 -12.63 -25.47 18.81
CA LYS A 3 -13.31 -24.65 17.80
C LYS A 3 -12.27 -23.63 17.30
N LYS A 4 -11.91 -23.70 16.02
CA LYS A 4 -10.94 -22.77 15.41
C LYS A 4 -11.51 -21.36 15.58
N VAL A 5 -10.86 -20.53 16.39
CA VAL A 5 -11.27 -19.14 16.63
C VAL A 5 -10.82 -18.34 15.42
N TYR A 6 -11.76 -17.70 14.73
CA TYR A 6 -11.48 -16.82 13.60
C TYR A 6 -11.61 -15.37 14.05
N THR A 7 -10.75 -14.49 13.53
CA THR A 7 -10.89 -13.06 13.68
C THR A 7 -12.18 -12.58 12.99
N PRO A 8 -13.05 -11.82 13.67
CA PRO A 8 -14.22 -11.17 13.08
C PRO A 8 -13.85 -10.28 11.90
N SER A 9 -14.77 -10.12 10.95
CA SER A 9 -14.56 -9.24 9.79
C SER A 9 -14.40 -7.78 10.21
N GLU A 10 -15.13 -7.32 11.22
CA GLU A 10 -15.04 -5.95 11.76
C GLU A 10 -13.61 -5.61 12.22
N ASP A 11 -13.00 -6.46 13.05
CA ASP A 11 -11.62 -6.28 13.53
C ASP A 11 -10.60 -6.26 12.37
N LEU A 12 -10.82 -7.08 11.34
CA LEU A 12 -9.97 -7.09 10.14
C LEU A 12 -10.13 -5.79 9.35
N LEU A 13 -11.35 -5.29 9.18
CA LEU A 13 -11.64 -4.06 8.43
C LEU A 13 -11.09 -2.82 9.14
N ASP A 14 -11.24 -2.73 10.46
CA ASP A 14 -10.67 -1.64 11.25
C ASP A 14 -9.15 -1.65 11.21
N GLY A 15 -8.56 -2.84 11.28
CA GLY A 15 -7.14 -3.02 11.06
C GLY A 15 -6.69 -2.56 9.66
N LEU A 16 -7.38 -3.02 8.61
CA LEU A 16 -7.07 -2.67 7.23
C LEU A 16 -7.19 -1.17 6.99
N LYS A 17 -8.13 -0.50 7.65
CA LYS A 17 -8.24 0.96 7.63
C LYS A 17 -6.96 1.62 8.13
N GLN A 18 -6.37 1.13 9.21
CA GLN A 18 -5.08 1.66 9.72
C GLN A 18 -3.93 1.36 8.76
N ASP A 19 -3.91 0.18 8.16
CA ASP A 19 -2.85 -0.20 7.21
C ASP A 19 -2.91 0.65 5.93
N VAL A 20 -4.11 0.89 5.40
CA VAL A 20 -4.31 1.77 4.24
C VAL A 20 -4.02 3.23 4.62
N LEU A 21 -4.41 3.69 5.81
CA LEU A 21 -4.04 5.03 6.30
C LEU A 21 -2.53 5.23 6.29
N TYR A 22 -1.79 4.27 6.85
CA TYR A 22 -0.33 4.33 6.90
C TYR A 22 0.30 4.21 5.50
N LEU A 23 -0.23 3.34 4.63
CA LEU A 23 0.19 3.28 3.22
C LEU A 23 0.06 4.65 2.54
N LEU A 24 -1.08 5.34 2.70
CA LEU A 24 -1.29 6.66 2.12
C LEU A 24 -0.33 7.69 2.70
N LEU A 25 -0.03 7.62 4.00
CA LEU A 25 0.97 8.47 4.64
C LEU A 25 2.37 8.24 4.04
N THR A 26 2.77 6.99 3.85
CA THR A 26 4.04 6.64 3.21
C THR A 26 4.09 7.17 1.77
N ILE A 27 3.00 7.03 1.00
CA ILE A 27 2.94 7.56 -0.38
C ILE A 27 3.06 9.08 -0.38
N LEU A 28 2.40 9.78 0.55
CA LEU A 28 2.53 11.23 0.68
C LEU A 28 3.97 11.63 0.98
N ALA A 29 4.60 11.01 1.98
CA ALA A 29 5.99 11.26 2.33
C ALA A 29 6.93 11.02 1.13
N HIS A 30 6.71 9.91 0.41
CA HIS A 30 7.45 9.58 -0.80
C HIS A 30 7.30 10.66 -1.88
N ARG A 31 6.08 11.09 -2.20
CA ARG A 31 5.81 12.16 -3.18
C ARG A 31 6.45 13.48 -2.79
N GLU A 32 6.37 13.86 -1.52
CA GLU A 32 7.00 15.10 -1.02
C GLU A 32 8.53 15.02 -1.12
N LYS A 33 9.13 13.87 -0.81
CA LYS A 33 10.56 13.64 -0.96
C LYS A 33 11.03 13.62 -2.41
N GLN A 34 10.20 13.13 -3.34
CA GLN A 34 10.51 13.13 -4.78
C GLN A 34 10.67 14.55 -5.35
N ARG A 35 10.10 15.57 -4.71
CA ARG A 35 10.24 16.97 -5.15
C ARG A 35 11.66 17.52 -4.93
N LEU A 36 12.47 16.88 -4.08
CA LEU A 36 13.84 17.28 -3.77
C LEU A 36 13.96 18.82 -3.56
N PRO A 37 13.25 19.40 -2.59
CA PRO A 37 13.05 20.86 -2.50
C PRO A 37 14.35 21.68 -2.38
N ASN A 38 15.45 21.06 -1.95
CA ASN A 38 16.76 21.70 -1.82
C ASN A 38 17.79 21.18 -2.82
N LEU A 39 17.38 20.59 -3.95
CA LEU A 39 18.28 19.94 -4.91
C LEU A 39 19.48 20.81 -5.32
N GLY A 40 19.26 22.10 -5.59
CA GLY A 40 20.33 23.03 -6.00
C GLY A 40 21.35 23.36 -4.90
N LYS A 41 21.11 22.96 -3.64
CA LYS A 41 21.99 23.17 -2.48
C LYS A 41 22.57 21.87 -1.93
N MET A 42 22.13 20.71 -2.43
CA MET A 42 22.59 19.41 -1.96
C MET A 42 23.99 19.11 -2.48
N SER A 43 24.84 18.55 -1.62
CA SER A 43 26.04 17.88 -2.11
C SER A 43 25.65 16.62 -2.91
N ARG A 44 26.60 16.06 -3.67
CA ARG A 44 26.37 14.77 -4.36
C ARG A 44 26.10 13.64 -3.36
N GLU A 45 26.75 13.68 -2.21
CA GLU A 45 26.56 12.70 -1.14
C GLU A 45 25.15 12.80 -0.55
N ASP A 46 24.70 14.02 -0.22
CA ASP A 46 23.33 14.25 0.29
C ASP A 46 22.27 13.81 -0.73
N LEU A 47 22.51 14.05 -2.01
CA LEU A 47 21.61 13.60 -3.08
C LEU A 47 21.50 12.08 -3.10
N VAL A 48 22.62 11.36 -3.03
CA VAL A 48 22.62 9.89 -3.01
C VAL A 48 21.87 9.35 -1.78
N LEU A 49 22.01 9.99 -0.61
CA LEU A 49 21.27 9.59 0.59
C LEU A 49 19.75 9.79 0.43
N GLU A 50 19.31 10.91 -0.14
CA GLU A 50 17.88 11.14 -0.42
C GLU A 50 17.33 10.15 -1.45
N LEU A 51 18.10 9.80 -2.49
CA LEU A 51 17.71 8.79 -3.46
C LEU A 51 17.59 7.38 -2.85
N ALA A 52 18.52 7.02 -1.95
CA ALA A 52 18.45 5.76 -1.22
C ALA A 52 17.19 5.69 -0.31
N LEU A 53 16.83 6.80 0.33
CA LEU A 53 15.60 6.90 1.12
C LEU A 53 14.34 6.79 0.25
N LEU A 54 14.33 7.44 -0.92
CA LEU A 54 13.24 7.31 -1.88
C LEU A 54 13.05 5.87 -2.36
N GLU A 55 14.14 5.19 -2.68
CA GLU A 55 14.12 3.78 -3.07
C GLU A 55 13.66 2.86 -1.91
N SER A 56 14.04 3.18 -0.68
CA SER A 56 13.51 2.52 0.52
C SER A 56 12.00 2.75 0.69
N GLY A 57 11.53 3.98 0.45
CA GLY A 57 10.11 4.31 0.48
C GLY A 57 9.31 3.55 -0.58
N THR A 58 9.84 3.45 -1.81
CA THR A 58 9.25 2.64 -2.88
C THR A 58 9.13 1.16 -2.45
N ARG A 59 10.17 0.59 -1.84
CA ARG A 59 10.15 -0.78 -1.29
C ARG A 59 9.07 -0.96 -0.23
N ASP A 60 8.99 -0.04 0.74
CA ASP A 60 7.98 -0.09 1.81
C ASP A 60 6.55 0.01 1.26
N ILE A 61 6.31 0.90 0.28
CA ILE A 61 5.00 1.03 -0.39
C ILE A 61 4.61 -0.29 -1.06
N ILE A 62 5.51 -0.92 -1.82
CA ILE A 62 5.23 -2.18 -2.52
C ILE A 62 5.01 -3.32 -1.52
N ALA A 63 5.78 -3.37 -0.43
CA ALA A 63 5.60 -4.37 0.62
C ALA A 63 4.21 -4.23 1.29
N ARG A 64 3.78 -3.02 1.64
CA ARG A 64 2.46 -2.76 2.21
C ARG A 64 1.34 -3.13 1.25
N LEU A 65 1.45 -2.72 -0.01
CA LEU A 65 0.51 -3.09 -1.06
C LEU A 65 0.43 -4.61 -1.23
N THR A 66 1.56 -5.30 -1.19
CA THR A 66 1.61 -6.77 -1.27
C THR A 66 0.94 -7.43 -0.07
N ALA A 67 1.14 -6.91 1.15
CA ALA A 67 0.54 -7.44 2.36
C ALA A 67 -1.00 -7.41 2.33
N LEU A 68 -1.60 -6.41 1.68
CA LEU A 68 -3.06 -6.32 1.52
C LEU A 68 -3.65 -7.43 0.63
N ASP A 69 -2.83 -8.12 -0.17
CA ASP A 69 -3.23 -9.25 -1.03
C ASP A 69 -2.85 -10.63 -0.43
N ASP A 70 -2.22 -10.67 0.74
CA ASP A 70 -1.74 -11.92 1.34
C ASP A 70 -2.88 -12.93 1.56
N ASP A 71 -2.63 -14.19 1.18
CA ASP A 71 -3.54 -15.32 1.35
C ASP A 71 -3.16 -16.24 2.52
N GLY A 72 -2.09 -15.90 3.24
CA GLY A 72 -1.68 -16.55 4.47
C GLY A 72 -2.78 -16.55 5.54
N SER A 73 -2.93 -17.66 6.26
CA SER A 73 -3.91 -17.74 7.35
C SER A 73 -3.52 -16.81 8.50
N GLY A 74 -4.44 -15.94 8.93
CA GLY A 74 -4.21 -15.02 10.05
C GLY A 74 -3.58 -13.69 9.65
N SER A 75 -3.31 -13.47 8.36
CA SER A 75 -2.92 -12.15 7.87
C SER A 75 -4.13 -11.22 7.76
N ARG A 76 -3.86 -9.93 7.90
CA ARG A 76 -4.86 -8.88 7.73
C ARG A 76 -4.77 -8.38 6.28
N SER A 77 -5.63 -8.94 5.45
CA SER A 77 -5.62 -8.73 3.99
C SER A 77 -7.05 -8.68 3.45
N PHE A 78 -7.23 -8.16 2.23
CA PHE A 78 -8.54 -8.12 1.60
C PHE A 78 -9.15 -9.52 1.36
N PRO A 79 -8.39 -10.54 0.91
CA PRO A 79 -8.90 -11.90 0.80
C PRO A 79 -9.40 -12.45 2.14
N ASN A 80 -8.67 -12.21 3.23
CA ASN A 80 -9.04 -12.70 4.56
C ASN A 80 -10.25 -11.96 5.15
N ALA A 81 -10.36 -10.65 4.93
CA ALA A 81 -11.53 -9.87 5.30
C ALA A 81 -12.78 -10.37 4.54
N LEU A 82 -12.69 -10.55 3.22
CA LEU A 82 -13.80 -11.10 2.43
C LEU A 82 -14.19 -12.51 2.88
N ALA A 83 -13.20 -13.37 3.18
CA ALA A 83 -13.46 -14.70 3.72
C ALA A 83 -14.16 -14.65 5.08
N ALA A 84 -13.82 -13.69 5.96
CA ALA A 84 -14.52 -13.48 7.22
C ALA A 84 -15.96 -13.04 7.01
N MET A 85 -16.20 -12.05 6.16
CA MET A 85 -17.56 -11.57 5.83
C MET A 85 -18.43 -12.70 5.26
N ASN A 86 -17.88 -13.54 4.39
CA ASN A 86 -18.59 -14.71 3.85
C ASN A 86 -18.98 -15.72 4.94
N ARG A 87 -18.10 -15.96 5.93
CA ARG A 87 -18.42 -16.82 7.09
C ARG A 87 -19.50 -16.22 7.98
N GLU A 88 -19.59 -14.90 8.01
CA GLU A 88 -20.55 -14.13 8.81
C GLU A 88 -21.90 -13.91 8.10
N GLY A 89 -22.11 -14.51 6.92
CA GLY A 89 -23.40 -14.51 6.24
C GLY A 89 -23.59 -13.39 5.22
N LEU A 90 -22.49 -12.88 4.64
CA LEU A 90 -22.57 -11.93 3.52
C LEU A 90 -23.45 -12.48 2.38
N ALA A 91 -24.39 -11.65 1.90
CA ALA A 91 -25.28 -12.02 0.80
C ALA A 91 -24.50 -12.37 -0.48
N ALA A 92 -24.89 -13.46 -1.15
CA ALA A 92 -24.16 -14.02 -2.30
C ALA A 92 -23.87 -13.00 -3.42
N ARG A 93 -24.84 -12.12 -3.73
CA ARG A 93 -24.65 -11.05 -4.72
C ARG A 93 -23.53 -10.09 -4.31
N LYS A 94 -23.54 -9.66 -3.04
CA LYS A 94 -22.53 -8.75 -2.50
C LYS A 94 -21.16 -9.43 -2.43
N ALA A 95 -21.12 -10.71 -2.10
CA ALA A 95 -19.88 -11.50 -2.09
C ALA A 95 -19.20 -11.53 -3.46
N GLU A 96 -19.95 -11.76 -4.55
CA GLU A 96 -19.39 -11.76 -5.91
C GLU A 96 -18.94 -10.37 -6.36
N GLU A 97 -19.67 -9.31 -6.00
CA GLU A 97 -19.22 -7.93 -6.23
C GLU A 97 -17.88 -7.63 -5.53
N LEU A 98 -17.76 -7.94 -4.23
CA LEU A 98 -16.52 -7.71 -3.47
C LEU A 98 -15.36 -8.56 -3.98
N LYS A 99 -15.63 -9.80 -4.38
CA LYS A 99 -14.63 -10.69 -4.98
C LYS A 99 -14.07 -10.11 -6.28
N ALA A 100 -14.89 -9.43 -7.09
CA ALA A 100 -14.41 -8.75 -8.28
C ALA A 100 -13.43 -7.60 -7.93
N HIS A 101 -13.73 -6.81 -6.90
CA HIS A 101 -12.82 -5.77 -6.41
C HIS A 101 -11.49 -6.34 -5.90
N VAL A 102 -11.54 -7.39 -5.07
CA VAL A 102 -10.32 -8.07 -4.56
C VAL A 102 -9.51 -8.67 -5.71
N LYS A 103 -10.16 -9.26 -6.72
CA LYS A 103 -9.48 -9.81 -7.90
C LYS A 103 -8.81 -8.73 -8.74
N ALA A 104 -9.47 -7.59 -8.94
CA ALA A 104 -8.90 -6.46 -9.67
C ALA A 104 -7.65 -5.91 -8.96
N TYR A 105 -7.71 -5.79 -7.62
CA TYR A 105 -6.56 -5.40 -6.81
C TYR A 105 -5.40 -6.39 -6.95
N ARG A 106 -5.67 -7.69 -6.80
CA ARG A 106 -4.67 -8.77 -6.95
C ARG A 106 -3.97 -8.72 -8.31
N ALA A 107 -4.72 -8.48 -9.39
CA ALA A 107 -4.15 -8.36 -10.73
C ALA A 107 -3.13 -7.21 -10.80
N ALA A 108 -3.48 -6.03 -10.29
CA ALA A 108 -2.59 -4.86 -10.26
C ALA A 108 -1.34 -5.10 -9.38
N ILE A 109 -1.48 -5.84 -8.28
CA ILE A 109 -0.37 -6.16 -7.38
C ILE A 109 0.59 -7.20 -7.96
N ASN A 110 0.10 -8.17 -8.72
CA ASN A 110 0.96 -9.21 -9.29
C ASN A 110 2.01 -8.63 -10.25
N ASP A 111 1.63 -7.64 -11.06
CA ASP A 111 2.58 -6.94 -11.92
C ASP A 111 3.67 -6.23 -11.11
N LEU A 112 3.28 -5.58 -9.99
CA LEU A 112 4.22 -4.96 -9.06
C LEU A 112 5.13 -5.98 -8.39
N LYS A 113 4.60 -7.11 -7.91
CA LYS A 113 5.38 -8.19 -7.27
C LYS A 113 6.47 -8.71 -8.21
N VAL A 114 6.10 -9.00 -9.46
CA VAL A 114 7.03 -9.53 -10.47
C VAL A 114 8.08 -8.48 -10.82
N ASN A 115 7.68 -7.25 -11.12
CA ASN A 115 8.60 -6.18 -11.49
C ASN A 115 9.54 -5.80 -10.34
N HIS A 116 9.03 -5.74 -9.11
CA HIS A 116 9.81 -5.41 -7.93
C HIS A 116 10.83 -6.50 -7.60
N ARG A 117 10.41 -7.77 -7.57
CA ARG A 117 11.32 -8.90 -7.36
C ARG A 117 12.43 -8.92 -8.41
N ASN A 118 12.07 -8.76 -9.69
CA ASN A 118 13.03 -8.78 -10.79
C ASN A 118 14.01 -7.61 -10.73
N SER A 119 13.56 -6.43 -10.31
CA SER A 119 14.37 -5.21 -10.30
C SER A 119 15.25 -5.07 -9.05
N TYR A 120 14.86 -5.67 -7.92
CA TYR A 120 15.51 -5.43 -6.62
C TYR A 120 16.05 -6.67 -5.91
N ILE A 121 15.53 -7.87 -6.20
CA ILE A 121 15.83 -9.08 -5.42
C ILE A 121 16.60 -10.11 -6.23
N SER A 122 16.22 -10.39 -7.48
CA SER A 122 16.70 -11.59 -8.18
C SER A 122 17.86 -11.41 -9.16
N HIS A 123 18.26 -10.18 -9.50
CA HIS A 123 19.35 -9.93 -10.46
C HIS A 123 20.34 -8.87 -9.94
N VAL A 124 21.02 -9.19 -8.84
CA VAL A 124 22.26 -8.49 -8.48
C VAL A 124 23.33 -8.99 -9.45
N GLN A 125 23.65 -8.18 -10.46
CA GLN A 125 24.71 -8.52 -11.42
C GLN A 125 26.07 -8.45 -10.72
N GLU A 126 26.99 -9.33 -11.14
CA GLU A 126 28.32 -9.51 -10.56
C GLU A 126 29.15 -8.21 -10.48
N PHE A 127 28.88 -7.25 -11.38
CA PHE A 127 29.57 -5.96 -11.47
C PHE A 127 28.64 -4.74 -11.39
N ALA A 128 27.43 -4.89 -10.84
CA ALA A 128 26.53 -3.74 -10.70
C ALA A 128 27.02 -2.76 -9.62
N GLU A 129 27.22 -1.50 -10.01
CA GLU A 129 27.38 -0.41 -9.04
C GLU A 129 26.12 -0.31 -8.15
N VAL A 130 26.32 -0.20 -6.84
CA VAL A 130 25.25 -0.08 -5.84
C VAL A 130 24.78 1.37 -5.78
N LEU A 131 24.13 1.82 -6.85
CA LEU A 131 23.50 3.14 -6.92
C LEU A 131 21.97 3.02 -6.83
N PRO A 132 21.28 3.99 -6.19
CA PRO A 132 19.82 3.98 -6.14
C PRO A 132 19.19 4.01 -7.53
N ARG A 133 18.32 3.05 -7.83
CA ARG A 133 17.73 2.85 -9.18
C ARG A 133 16.45 3.66 -9.42
N VAL A 134 16.00 4.39 -8.41
CA VAL A 134 14.71 5.12 -8.40
C VAL A 134 14.60 6.15 -9.53
N LEU A 135 15.73 6.69 -10.03
CA LEU A 135 15.75 7.62 -11.16
C LEU A 135 15.70 6.89 -12.51
N ASP A 136 16.41 5.78 -12.67
CA ASP A 136 16.53 5.07 -13.94
C ASP A 136 15.31 4.21 -14.25
N LYS A 137 14.69 3.63 -13.21
CA LYS A 137 13.56 2.71 -13.31
C LYS A 137 12.51 3.02 -12.24
N PRO A 138 11.78 4.14 -12.35
CA PRO A 138 10.75 4.48 -11.39
C PRO A 138 9.66 3.42 -11.38
N VAL A 139 9.31 2.92 -10.20
CA VAL A 139 8.23 1.94 -10.03
C VAL A 139 6.90 2.67 -9.88
N ARG A 140 5.94 2.38 -10.76
CA ARG A 140 4.59 2.95 -10.72
C ARG A 140 3.66 2.10 -9.87
N PHE A 141 3.20 2.63 -8.75
CA PHE A 141 2.32 1.93 -7.79
C PHE A 141 0.96 2.62 -7.60
N GLU A 142 0.70 3.71 -8.32
CA GLU A 142 -0.47 4.58 -8.14
C GLU A 142 -1.79 3.85 -8.38
N MET A 143 -1.84 2.99 -9.40
CA MET A 143 -3.02 2.18 -9.71
C MET A 143 -3.35 1.23 -8.56
N ALA A 144 -2.36 0.53 -8.03
CA ALA A 144 -2.54 -0.39 -6.90
C ALA A 144 -2.97 0.36 -5.63
N ALA A 145 -2.36 1.52 -5.35
CA ALA A 145 -2.74 2.37 -4.24
C ALA A 145 -4.18 2.93 -4.36
N SER A 146 -4.62 3.30 -5.56
CA SER A 146 -5.99 3.72 -5.79
C SER A 146 -6.97 2.54 -5.60
N LEU A 147 -6.62 1.37 -6.10
CA LEU A 147 -7.44 0.17 -5.93
C LEU A 147 -7.53 -0.26 -4.47
N SER A 148 -6.47 -0.15 -3.65
CA SER A 148 -6.54 -0.53 -2.23
C SER A 148 -7.57 0.29 -1.45
N VAL A 149 -7.62 1.60 -1.72
CA VAL A 149 -8.64 2.50 -1.18
C VAL A 149 -10.04 2.08 -1.62
N ASN A 150 -10.24 1.83 -2.92
CA ASN A 150 -11.54 1.45 -3.47
C ASN A 150 -12.02 0.09 -2.96
N VAL A 151 -11.11 -0.89 -2.79
CA VAL A 151 -11.44 -2.21 -2.22
C VAL A 151 -11.88 -2.05 -0.77
N LEU A 152 -11.17 -1.25 0.02
CA LEU A 152 -11.54 -1.04 1.42
C LEU A 152 -12.88 -0.31 1.55
N ASP A 153 -13.14 0.71 0.72
CA ASP A 153 -14.44 1.38 0.66
C ASP A 153 -15.57 0.38 0.34
N ALA A 154 -15.34 -0.51 -0.63
CA ALA A 154 -16.30 -1.52 -1.01
C ALA A 154 -16.56 -2.52 0.12
N LEU A 155 -15.51 -3.01 0.78
CA LEU A 155 -15.60 -3.93 1.91
C LEU A 155 -16.33 -3.32 3.11
N MET A 156 -16.06 -2.05 3.43
CA MET A 156 -16.74 -1.34 4.52
C MET A 156 -18.14 -0.83 4.13
N GLY A 157 -18.51 -0.90 2.85
CA GLY A 157 -19.80 -0.45 2.32
C GLY A 157 -20.00 1.07 2.35
N ARG A 158 -18.92 1.84 2.54
CA ARG A 158 -18.93 3.30 2.64
C ARG A 158 -17.57 3.86 2.28
N GLN A 159 -17.53 5.16 1.97
CA GLN A 159 -16.27 5.85 1.79
C GLN A 159 -15.53 5.97 3.13
N VAL A 160 -14.28 5.55 3.17
CA VAL A 160 -13.40 5.63 4.34
C VAL A 160 -12.64 6.95 4.33
N GLU A 161 -12.70 7.64 5.46
CA GLU A 161 -11.89 8.84 5.72
C GLU A 161 -10.50 8.46 6.24
N TYR A 162 -9.47 9.05 5.64
CA TYR A 162 -8.07 8.86 6.00
C TYR A 162 -7.49 10.16 6.54
N ARG A 163 -7.85 10.48 7.78
CA ARG A 163 -7.36 11.68 8.46
C ARG A 163 -6.10 11.35 9.26
N PHE A 164 -5.05 12.12 9.05
CA PHE A 164 -3.81 12.01 9.81
C PHE A 164 -3.57 13.31 10.58
N ARG A 165 -3.29 13.20 11.88
CA ARG A 165 -2.96 14.33 12.73
C ARG A 165 -1.46 14.33 13.01
N VAL A 166 -0.77 15.38 12.56
CA VAL A 166 0.70 15.51 12.71
C VAL A 166 1.09 15.77 14.18
N GLY A 167 0.28 16.57 14.87
CA GLY A 167 0.45 16.92 16.27
C GLY A 167 -0.82 17.50 16.85
N SER A 168 -0.80 17.87 18.13
CA SER A 168 -2.03 18.30 18.85
C SER A 168 -2.56 19.67 18.41
N GLN A 169 -1.75 20.49 17.75
CA GLN A 169 -2.09 21.87 17.38
C GLN A 169 -2.29 22.06 15.87
N GLU A 170 -1.85 21.10 15.05
CA GLU A 170 -1.91 21.15 13.60
C GLU A 170 -3.27 20.68 13.07
N PRO A 171 -3.75 21.25 11.94
CA PRO A 171 -4.94 20.75 11.29
C PRO A 171 -4.76 19.31 10.81
N GLU A 172 -5.84 18.54 10.84
CA GLU A 172 -5.84 17.18 10.28
C GLU A 172 -5.62 17.22 8.78
N LEU A 173 -4.77 16.31 8.30
CA LEU A 173 -4.53 16.10 6.88
C LEU A 173 -5.50 15.04 6.36
N ASP A 174 -6.36 15.41 5.41
CA ASP A 174 -7.09 14.44 4.60
C ASP A 174 -6.15 13.87 3.53
N LEU A 175 -5.67 12.64 3.75
CA LEU A 175 -4.73 12.00 2.84
C LEU A 175 -5.36 11.64 1.50
N ARG A 176 -6.67 11.36 1.45
CA ARG A 176 -7.35 11.06 0.18
C ARG A 176 -7.39 12.32 -0.67
N ALA A 177 -7.82 13.44 -0.10
CA ALA A 177 -7.83 14.72 -0.80
C ALA A 177 -6.43 15.15 -1.22
N ARG A 178 -5.44 15.03 -0.32
CA ARG A 178 -4.05 15.42 -0.58
C ARG A 178 -3.40 14.63 -1.71
N LEU A 179 -3.73 13.35 -1.86
CA LEU A 179 -3.15 12.46 -2.87
C LEU A 179 -3.94 12.42 -4.19
N SER A 180 -5.16 12.98 -4.22
CA SER A 180 -5.96 13.10 -5.44
C SER A 180 -5.50 14.24 -6.36
N GLY A 181 -4.63 15.13 -5.86
CA GLY A 181 -3.99 16.18 -6.66
C GLY A 181 -2.86 15.65 -7.55
N PRO A 182 -2.49 16.40 -8.61
CA PRO A 182 -1.37 16.08 -9.48
C PRO A 182 -0.01 16.08 -8.77
#